data_AF-A0A822WWA3-F1
#
_entry.id   AF-A0A822WWA3-F1
#
_cell.length_a   1.000
_cell.length_b   1.000
_cell.length_c   1.000
_cell.angle_alpha   90.00
_cell.angle_beta   90.00
_cell.angle_gamma   90.00
#
_symmetry.space_group_name_H-M   'P 1'
#
loop_
_entity.id
_entity.type
_entity.pdbx_description
1 polymer ?
#
loop_
_entity_poly.entity_id
_entity_poly.type
_entity_poly.pdbx_seq_one_letter_code
_entity_poly.pdbx_strand_id
1 'polypeptide(L)'
;MSLDKELNDFLAKLRKHQDIRYLQGVTPATLFRFLNGSVHLSHIAEPAKNSVLNVLQDPDQADFISSFFSDLRYRGKGLKIQAFRDSLMWSYIRLYHPQHLKVNIYHDAYVFNQINALETFFDTYCSGTSGVYFPAMDNLYANGSLSFFPTIRGLSHSPFDRRTCNDALKTIRKTGMDSLYVLDKDLMKVLSFSAQDGIQQVMQLCQPADPASATAIIEYALQLYRECRKDADDFANNFSVSDYNEKRKVLEKKIAFDTVFLYVLLTDFCDAAGFGAFDKKALNTIKPVRPTLSYIKNRFGLSSDNVLSLQKNIVVKAVLYAVLKRMQADSSTQYTRLRFLREIDKHYAWLDANTSRRNEDINKLIDSDTHEHCIKALWNVRTSVELFTVG
;
A
#
# COMPACT_ATOMS: atom_id res chain seq x y z
N MET A 1 -36.10 16.17 19.74
CA MET A 1 -34.81 16.46 20.42
C MET A 1 -33.98 17.34 19.51
N SER A 2 -33.22 18.30 20.05
CA SER A 2 -32.29 19.11 19.25
C SER A 2 -31.22 18.19 18.64
N LEU A 3 -31.08 18.19 17.32
CA LEU A 3 -30.09 17.41 16.57
C LEU A 3 -28.65 17.87 16.88
N ASP A 4 -28.47 19.12 17.33
CA ASP A 4 -27.18 19.60 17.85
C ASP A 4 -26.81 18.88 19.14
N LYS A 5 -27.78 18.59 20.01
CA LYS A 5 -27.54 17.85 21.25
C LYS A 5 -27.14 16.41 20.95
N GLU A 6 -27.80 15.75 20.00
CA GLU A 6 -27.47 14.38 19.57
C GLU A 6 -26.04 14.29 19.03
N LEU A 7 -25.65 15.19 18.12
CA LEU A 7 -24.30 15.20 17.54
C LEU A 7 -23.22 15.55 18.57
N ASN A 8 -23.52 16.47 19.51
CA ASN A 8 -22.61 16.79 20.61
C ASN A 8 -22.46 15.63 21.62
N ASP A 9 -23.56 14.95 21.95
CA ASP A 9 -23.55 13.76 22.80
C ASP A 9 -22.75 12.63 22.13
N PHE A 10 -22.91 12.44 20.81
CA PHE A 10 -22.12 11.49 20.05
C PHE A 10 -20.63 11.85 20.01
N LEU A 11 -20.27 13.12 19.80
CA LEU A 11 -18.88 13.56 19.90
C LEU A 11 -18.30 13.32 21.31
N ALA A 12 -19.09 13.52 22.36
CA ALA A 12 -18.68 13.21 23.73
C ALA A 12 -18.48 11.70 23.95
N LYS A 13 -19.32 10.84 23.35
CA LYS A 13 -19.13 9.39 23.31
C LYS A 13 -17.83 9.02 22.58
N LEU A 14 -17.60 9.55 21.38
CA LEU A 14 -16.38 9.29 20.60
C LEU A 14 -15.11 9.71 21.33
N ARG A 15 -15.09 10.86 22.03
CA ARG A 15 -13.93 11.29 22.84
C ARG A 15 -13.50 10.26 23.89
N LYS A 16 -14.46 9.49 24.43
CA LYS A 16 -14.21 8.46 25.45
C LYS A 16 -13.85 7.11 24.83
N HIS A 17 -14.09 6.93 23.54
CA HIS A 17 -13.81 5.69 22.82
C HIS A 17 -12.31 5.38 22.80
N GLN A 18 -11.93 4.12 23.07
CA GLN A 18 -10.52 3.73 23.11
C GLN A 18 -9.78 3.93 21.78
N ASP A 19 -10.36 3.52 20.63
CA ASP A 19 -9.80 3.84 19.31
C ASP A 19 -9.45 5.33 19.16
N ILE A 20 -10.38 6.24 19.46
CA ILE A 20 -10.15 7.68 19.35
C ILE A 20 -9.04 8.14 20.29
N ARG A 21 -9.01 7.62 21.54
CA ARG A 21 -7.93 7.92 22.49
C ARG A 21 -6.57 7.49 21.97
N TYR A 22 -6.45 6.31 21.34
CA TYR A 22 -5.20 5.90 20.71
C TYR A 22 -4.81 6.88 19.60
N LEU A 23 -5.76 7.29 18.75
CA LEU A 23 -5.48 8.13 17.59
C LEU A 23 -5.10 9.59 17.93
N GLN A 24 -5.29 10.06 19.17
CA GLN A 24 -4.96 11.43 19.60
C GLN A 24 -3.49 11.80 19.42
N GLY A 25 -2.57 10.81 19.48
CA GLY A 25 -1.14 11.04 19.22
C GLY A 25 -0.60 10.31 17.99
N VAL A 26 -1.46 9.72 17.16
CA VAL A 26 -1.06 8.95 15.98
C VAL A 26 -1.03 9.86 14.76
N THR A 27 0.10 9.95 14.08
CA THR A 27 0.20 10.66 12.79
C THR A 27 -0.39 9.82 11.64
N PRO A 28 -0.78 10.42 10.49
CA PRO A 28 -1.29 9.67 9.34
C PRO A 28 -0.41 8.49 8.87
N ALA A 29 0.93 8.66 8.79
CA ALA A 29 1.82 7.56 8.43
C ALA A 29 1.88 6.46 9.50
N THR A 30 1.86 6.84 10.78
CA THR A 30 1.84 5.84 11.87
C THR A 30 0.54 5.05 11.83
N LEU A 31 -0.60 5.71 11.57
CA LEU A 31 -1.87 5.03 11.37
C LEU A 31 -1.80 4.10 10.16
N PHE A 32 -1.28 4.56 9.03
CA PHE A 32 -1.12 3.73 7.83
C PHE A 32 -0.27 2.48 8.10
N ARG A 33 0.89 2.64 8.75
CA ARG A 33 1.76 1.52 9.15
C ARG A 33 1.05 0.59 10.13
N PHE A 34 0.30 1.14 11.08
CA PHE A 34 -0.45 0.34 12.06
C PHE A 34 -1.53 -0.49 11.37
N LEU A 35 -2.36 0.13 10.54
CA LEU A 35 -3.42 -0.56 9.82
C LEU A 35 -2.83 -1.70 9.00
N ASN A 36 -1.70 -1.50 8.34
CA ASN A 36 -1.06 -2.58 7.59
C ASN A 36 -0.27 -3.57 8.46
N GLY A 37 -0.08 -3.30 9.76
CA GLY A 37 0.55 -4.23 10.72
C GLY A 37 2.06 -4.06 10.88
N SER A 38 2.66 -3.01 10.32
CA SER A 38 4.10 -2.71 10.42
C SER A 38 4.50 -2.17 11.79
N VAL A 39 3.63 -1.43 12.48
CA VAL A 39 3.88 -0.89 13.84
C VAL A 39 2.81 -1.31 14.83
N HIS A 40 3.15 -1.34 16.11
CA HIS A 40 2.19 -1.35 17.20
C HIS A 40 1.95 0.08 17.67
N LEU A 41 0.70 0.42 18.03
CA LEU A 41 0.45 1.66 18.77
C LEU A 41 0.58 1.31 20.26
N SER A 42 1.78 1.44 20.84
CA SER A 42 1.92 1.45 22.30
C SER A 42 1.24 2.70 22.87
N HIS A 43 0.90 2.70 24.16
CA HIS A 43 0.24 3.85 24.82
C HIS A 43 0.88 5.18 24.42
N ILE A 44 0.16 5.98 23.62
CA ILE A 44 0.59 7.32 23.28
C ILE A 44 0.05 8.22 24.38
N ALA A 45 0.96 8.66 25.25
CA ALA A 45 0.63 9.43 26.44
C ALA A 45 0.17 10.86 26.12
N GLU A 46 0.59 11.42 24.98
CA GLU A 46 0.40 12.84 24.67
C GLU A 46 -0.24 13.06 23.29
N PRO A 47 -1.22 13.98 23.18
CA PRO A 47 -1.77 14.40 21.90
C PRO A 47 -0.69 14.98 20.97
N ALA A 48 -0.67 14.57 19.71
CA ALA A 48 0.23 15.11 18.71
C ALA A 48 -0.46 16.23 17.93
N LYS A 49 0.22 17.37 17.73
CA LYS A 49 -0.31 18.49 16.94
C LYS A 49 -0.71 18.06 15.53
N ASN A 50 0.09 17.20 14.91
CA ASN A 50 -0.12 16.60 13.58
C ASN A 50 -0.76 15.20 13.66
N SER A 51 -1.56 14.92 14.70
CA SER A 51 -2.32 13.67 14.77
C SER A 51 -3.28 13.55 13.59
N VAL A 52 -3.62 12.32 13.19
CA VAL A 52 -4.54 12.04 12.11
C VAL A 52 -5.93 12.63 12.37
N LEU A 53 -6.35 12.71 13.64
CA LEU A 53 -7.60 13.35 14.04
C LEU A 53 -7.59 14.87 13.80
N ASN A 54 -6.43 15.52 13.90
CA ASN A 54 -6.30 16.95 13.61
C ASN A 54 -6.15 17.21 12.11
N VAL A 55 -5.33 16.41 11.42
CA VAL A 55 -5.10 16.60 9.98
C VAL A 55 -6.40 16.34 9.19
N LEU A 56 -7.20 15.35 9.59
CA LEU A 56 -8.49 15.09 8.94
C LEU A 56 -9.54 16.18 9.20
N GLN A 57 -9.32 17.16 10.08
CA GLN A 57 -10.26 18.28 10.23
C GLN A 57 -10.20 19.22 9.03
N ASP A 58 -9.05 19.34 8.37
CA ASP A 58 -8.86 20.16 7.18
C ASP A 58 -9.24 19.35 5.91
N PRO A 59 -10.28 19.75 5.16
CA PRO A 59 -10.66 19.09 3.92
C PRO A 59 -9.53 18.94 2.91
N ASP A 60 -8.68 19.95 2.76
CA ASP A 60 -7.61 19.94 1.75
C ASP A 60 -6.55 18.89 2.11
N GLN A 61 -6.30 18.71 3.42
CA GLN A 61 -5.42 17.65 3.92
C GLN A 61 -6.09 16.28 3.87
N ALA A 62 -7.41 16.19 4.01
CA ALA A 62 -8.15 14.93 3.93
C ALA A 62 -8.13 14.32 2.53
N ASP A 63 -8.30 15.14 1.49
CA ASP A 63 -8.17 14.70 0.09
C ASP A 63 -6.77 14.14 -0.18
N PHE A 64 -5.74 14.78 0.38
CA PHE A 64 -4.37 14.31 0.26
C PHE A 64 -4.15 12.96 0.97
N ILE A 65 -4.72 12.80 2.18
CA ILE A 65 -4.65 11.56 2.95
C ILE A 65 -5.42 10.41 2.27
N SER A 66 -6.43 10.69 1.43
CA SER A 66 -7.21 9.65 0.75
C SER A 66 -6.34 8.66 -0.05
N SER A 67 -5.20 9.13 -0.58
CA SER A 67 -4.20 8.30 -1.28
C SER A 67 -3.59 7.20 -0.38
N PHE A 68 -3.41 7.49 0.93
CA PHE A 68 -2.93 6.53 1.93
C PHE A 68 -3.93 5.40 2.17
N PHE A 69 -5.23 5.72 2.10
CA PHE A 69 -6.30 4.77 2.40
C PHE A 69 -6.95 4.19 1.14
N SER A 70 -6.43 4.53 -0.04
CA SER A 70 -6.94 4.01 -1.31
C SER A 70 -6.75 2.50 -1.43
N ASP A 71 -5.69 1.92 -0.86
CA ASP A 71 -5.59 0.46 -0.74
C ASP A 71 -6.75 -0.13 0.08
N LEU A 72 -7.17 0.51 1.19
CA LEU A 72 -8.33 0.06 1.98
C LEU A 72 -9.65 0.21 1.20
N ARG A 73 -9.77 1.24 0.36
CA ARG A 73 -10.96 1.49 -0.46
C ARG A 73 -11.17 0.40 -1.52
N TYR A 74 -10.08 -0.07 -2.14
CA TYR A 74 -10.11 -0.98 -3.29
C TYR A 74 -9.66 -2.41 -2.96
N ARG A 75 -9.29 -2.70 -1.69
CA ARG A 75 -8.97 -4.06 -1.22
C ARG A 75 -10.12 -5.02 -1.54
N GLY A 76 -9.92 -5.87 -2.53
CA GLY A 76 -10.90 -6.85 -3.03
C GLY A 76 -11.49 -6.58 -4.43
N LYS A 77 -11.30 -5.39 -5.02
CA LYS A 77 -11.86 -5.05 -6.36
C LYS A 77 -10.97 -5.41 -7.56
N GLY A 78 -9.82 -6.07 -7.33
CA GLY A 78 -8.81 -6.33 -8.37
C GLY A 78 -8.16 -5.03 -8.90
N LEU A 79 -7.18 -5.15 -9.81
CA LEU A 79 -6.40 -4.02 -10.36
C LEU A 79 -7.19 -3.06 -11.29
N LYS A 80 -8.53 -3.09 -11.25
CA LYS A 80 -9.41 -2.54 -12.29
C LYS A 80 -9.43 -1.01 -12.40
N ILE A 81 -8.73 -0.27 -11.53
CA ILE A 81 -8.74 1.20 -11.53
C ILE A 81 -7.31 1.71 -11.39
N GLN A 82 -6.91 2.67 -12.25
CA GLN A 82 -5.58 3.29 -12.21
C GLN A 82 -5.24 3.87 -10.83
N ALA A 83 -6.20 4.52 -10.17
CA ALA A 83 -6.05 5.04 -8.81
C ALA A 83 -5.65 3.96 -7.78
N PHE A 84 -6.07 2.70 -7.99
CA PHE A 84 -5.64 1.60 -7.13
C PHE A 84 -4.20 1.17 -7.43
N ARG A 85 -3.80 1.12 -8.71
CA ARG A 85 -2.41 0.81 -9.11
C ARG A 85 -1.44 1.82 -8.53
N ASP A 86 -1.76 3.11 -8.68
CA ASP A 86 -0.99 4.20 -8.11
C ASP A 86 -0.91 4.05 -6.59
N SER A 87 -2.05 3.88 -5.91
CA SER A 87 -2.08 3.72 -4.45
C SER A 87 -1.31 2.49 -3.95
N LEU A 88 -1.32 1.38 -4.69
CA LEU A 88 -0.65 0.15 -4.27
C LEU A 88 0.87 0.32 -4.22
N MET A 89 1.43 0.99 -5.23
CA MET A 89 2.85 1.31 -5.29
C MET A 89 3.26 2.15 -4.07
N TRP A 90 2.47 3.17 -3.73
CA TRP A 90 2.72 4.01 -2.56
C TRP A 90 2.57 3.27 -1.24
N SER A 91 1.52 2.48 -1.16
CA SER A 91 1.17 1.77 0.07
C SER A 91 2.28 0.81 0.45
N TYR A 92 2.77 0.03 -0.52
CA TYR A 92 3.76 -1.01 -0.24
C TYR A 92 5.15 -0.46 0.04
N ILE A 93 5.59 0.56 -0.71
CA ILE A 93 6.81 1.33 -0.42
C ILE A 93 6.80 1.67 1.06
N ARG A 94 5.74 2.29 1.58
CA ARG A 94 5.65 2.69 3.00
C ARG A 94 5.55 1.54 4.01
N LEU A 95 5.26 0.32 3.59
CA LEU A 95 5.30 -0.85 4.48
C LEU A 95 6.72 -1.30 4.73
N TYR A 96 7.57 -1.24 3.70
CA TYR A 96 8.95 -1.67 3.76
C TYR A 96 9.75 -0.70 4.61
N HIS A 97 9.83 -1.02 5.89
CA HIS A 97 10.55 -0.25 6.89
C HIS A 97 11.42 -1.22 7.70
N PRO A 98 12.74 -1.12 7.60
CA PRO A 98 13.66 -2.17 8.02
C PRO A 98 13.77 -2.34 9.53
N GLN A 99 13.38 -1.35 10.33
CA GLN A 99 13.32 -1.51 11.79
C GLN A 99 12.20 -2.47 12.21
N HIS A 100 11.37 -2.93 11.27
CA HIS A 100 10.34 -3.92 11.50
C HIS A 100 10.79 -5.27 10.94
N LEU A 101 11.60 -6.00 11.71
CA LEU A 101 12.11 -7.33 11.36
C LEU A 101 11.03 -8.26 10.77
N LYS A 102 9.80 -8.20 11.30
CA LYS A 102 8.67 -8.99 10.80
C LYS A 102 8.20 -8.60 9.40
N VAL A 103 8.27 -7.32 9.02
CA VAL A 103 8.00 -6.87 7.64
C VAL A 103 8.99 -7.54 6.69
N ASN A 104 10.27 -7.50 7.01
CA ASN A 104 11.32 -8.07 6.18
C ASN A 104 11.13 -9.59 6.04
N ILE A 105 10.92 -10.32 7.15
CA ILE A 105 10.68 -11.79 7.11
C ILE A 105 9.54 -12.16 6.16
N TYR A 106 8.40 -11.47 6.23
CA TYR A 106 7.26 -11.79 5.37
C TYR A 106 7.44 -11.30 3.93
N HIS A 107 8.22 -10.25 3.71
CA HIS A 107 8.62 -9.80 2.39
C HIS A 107 9.51 -10.85 1.73
N ASP A 108 10.54 -11.32 2.43
CA ASP A 108 11.47 -12.34 1.93
C ASP A 108 10.74 -13.65 1.64
N ALA A 109 9.85 -14.07 2.55
CA ALA A 109 8.99 -15.22 2.33
C ALA A 109 8.06 -15.04 1.11
N TYR A 110 7.53 -13.84 0.89
CA TYR A 110 6.72 -13.54 -0.28
C TYR A 110 7.55 -13.68 -1.57
N VAL A 111 8.70 -13.01 -1.66
CA VAL A 111 9.60 -13.06 -2.83
C VAL A 111 10.03 -14.50 -3.11
N PHE A 112 10.45 -15.24 -2.08
CA PHE A 112 10.82 -16.65 -2.21
C PHE A 112 9.69 -17.52 -2.79
N ASN A 113 8.47 -17.35 -2.28
CA ASN A 113 7.32 -18.09 -2.79
C ASN A 113 6.98 -17.75 -4.24
N GLN A 114 7.16 -16.49 -4.65
CA GLN A 114 6.94 -16.09 -6.05
C GLN A 114 8.00 -16.68 -6.98
N ILE A 115 9.27 -16.72 -6.56
CA ILE A 115 10.35 -17.38 -7.30
C ILE A 115 10.00 -18.85 -7.53
N ASN A 116 9.69 -19.59 -6.46
CA ASN A 116 9.36 -21.02 -6.57
C ASN A 116 8.15 -21.29 -7.48
N ALA A 117 7.12 -20.43 -7.40
CA ALA A 117 5.94 -20.56 -8.25
C ALA A 117 6.28 -20.36 -9.74
N LEU A 118 7.10 -19.35 -10.07
CA LEU A 118 7.54 -19.08 -11.43
C LEU A 118 8.49 -20.18 -11.95
N GLU A 119 9.41 -20.67 -11.13
CA GLU A 119 10.30 -21.79 -11.49
C GLU A 119 9.50 -23.06 -11.78
N THR A 120 8.57 -23.42 -10.89
CA THR A 120 7.69 -24.59 -11.09
C THR A 120 6.84 -24.44 -12.36
N PHE A 121 6.31 -23.24 -12.61
CA PHE A 121 5.56 -22.96 -13.82
C PHE A 121 6.43 -23.11 -15.06
N PHE A 122 7.65 -22.56 -15.04
CA PHE A 122 8.59 -22.63 -16.14
C PHE A 122 8.95 -24.09 -16.46
N ASP A 123 9.28 -24.89 -15.45
CA ASP A 123 9.60 -26.32 -15.63
C ASP A 123 8.42 -27.12 -16.19
N THR A 124 7.19 -26.78 -15.77
CA THR A 124 5.97 -27.53 -16.14
C THR A 124 5.40 -27.13 -17.50
N TYR A 125 5.42 -25.84 -17.82
CA TYR A 125 4.67 -25.27 -18.95
C TYR A 125 5.55 -24.64 -20.02
N CYS A 126 6.83 -24.38 -19.71
CA CYS A 126 7.82 -23.85 -20.64
C CYS A 126 8.89 -24.91 -21.00
N SER A 127 8.71 -26.17 -20.59
CA SER A 127 9.65 -27.27 -20.89
C SER A 127 9.77 -27.45 -22.42
N GLY A 128 10.95 -27.14 -22.96
CA GLY A 128 11.21 -27.00 -24.40
C GLY A 128 11.86 -25.65 -24.77
N THR A 129 11.74 -24.64 -23.89
CA THR A 129 12.39 -23.33 -24.05
C THR A 129 13.46 -23.03 -22.99
N SER A 130 13.83 -23.99 -22.14
CA SER A 130 14.93 -23.81 -21.18
C SER A 130 16.25 -23.59 -21.93
N GLY A 131 16.78 -22.36 -21.90
CA GLY A 131 17.95 -21.95 -22.66
C GLY A 131 17.65 -21.20 -23.97
N VAL A 132 16.37 -20.93 -24.27
CA VAL A 132 16.01 -19.94 -25.29
C VAL A 132 16.34 -18.57 -24.74
N TYR A 133 17.53 -18.08 -25.07
CA TYR A 133 17.88 -16.69 -24.88
C TYR A 133 16.85 -15.84 -25.64
N PHE A 134 16.21 -14.91 -24.94
CA PHE A 134 15.33 -13.91 -25.55
C PHE A 134 16.11 -12.62 -25.77
N PRO A 135 16.63 -12.35 -27.00
CA PRO A 135 17.42 -11.14 -27.27
C PRO A 135 16.65 -9.85 -26.93
N ALA A 136 15.32 -9.91 -26.97
CA ALA A 136 14.47 -8.78 -26.61
C ALA A 136 14.61 -8.36 -25.13
N MET A 137 15.02 -9.26 -24.24
CA MET A 137 15.29 -8.94 -22.83
C MET A 137 16.57 -8.14 -22.63
N ASP A 138 17.58 -8.30 -23.48
CA ASP A 138 18.84 -7.54 -23.38
C ASP A 138 18.62 -6.04 -23.53
N ASN A 139 17.64 -5.66 -24.35
CA ASN A 139 17.24 -4.27 -24.50
C ASN A 139 16.61 -3.69 -23.23
N LEU A 140 16.05 -4.53 -22.36
CA LEU A 140 15.53 -4.12 -21.05
C LEU A 140 16.62 -4.08 -19.97
N TYR A 141 17.77 -4.72 -20.22
CA TYR A 141 18.90 -4.79 -19.30
C TYR A 141 19.69 -3.47 -19.29
N ALA A 142 19.12 -2.45 -18.66
CA ALA A 142 19.74 -1.14 -18.57
C ALA A 142 20.77 -1.08 -17.43
N ASN A 143 22.05 -0.90 -17.78
CA ASN A 143 23.16 -0.76 -16.81
C ASN A 143 23.31 -1.94 -15.83
N GLY A 144 22.97 -3.17 -16.26
CA GLY A 144 23.12 -4.37 -15.43
C GLY A 144 21.97 -4.65 -14.46
N SER A 145 20.81 -4.01 -14.65
CA SER A 145 19.58 -4.24 -13.85
C SER A 145 18.36 -4.31 -14.76
N LEU A 146 17.38 -5.14 -14.38
CA LEU A 146 16.05 -5.22 -15.01
C LEU A 146 15.04 -4.27 -14.37
N SER A 147 15.41 -3.62 -13.27
CA SER A 147 14.53 -2.76 -12.49
C SER A 147 14.21 -1.46 -13.24
N PHE A 148 12.91 -1.15 -13.28
CA PHE A 148 12.42 0.16 -13.74
C PHE A 148 12.42 1.21 -12.61
N PHE A 149 13.06 0.94 -11.47
CA PHE A 149 13.14 1.93 -10.40
C PHE A 149 13.82 3.23 -10.91
N PRO A 150 13.25 4.43 -10.64
CA PRO A 150 13.70 5.66 -11.27
C PRO A 150 15.18 5.97 -11.06
N THR A 151 15.89 6.20 -12.16
CA THR A 151 17.27 6.68 -12.18
C THR A 151 17.40 7.93 -13.06
N ILE A 152 18.51 8.66 -12.95
CA ILE A 152 18.77 9.84 -13.79
C ILE A 152 18.67 9.47 -15.29
N ARG A 153 19.23 8.31 -15.68
CA ARG A 153 19.19 7.84 -17.06
C ARG A 153 17.80 7.35 -17.46
N GLY A 154 17.11 6.60 -16.59
CA GLY A 154 15.77 6.09 -16.87
C GLY A 154 14.70 7.18 -17.04
N LEU A 155 14.95 8.40 -16.55
CA LEU A 155 14.02 9.53 -16.67
C LEU A 155 14.31 10.47 -17.84
N SER A 156 15.30 10.19 -18.69
CA SER A 156 15.64 11.05 -19.85
C SER A 156 14.51 11.18 -20.87
N HIS A 157 13.64 10.17 -20.95
CA HIS A 157 12.47 10.15 -21.84
C HIS A 157 11.15 10.44 -21.12
N SER A 158 11.21 10.76 -19.82
CA SER A 158 9.99 11.07 -19.07
C SER A 158 9.34 12.37 -19.55
N PRO A 159 8.01 12.50 -19.46
CA PRO A 159 7.29 13.72 -19.84
C PRO A 159 7.45 14.86 -18.80
N PHE A 160 8.17 14.62 -17.71
CA PHE A 160 8.31 15.57 -16.62
C PHE A 160 9.48 16.53 -16.87
N ASP A 161 9.33 17.76 -16.39
CA ASP A 161 10.44 18.70 -16.42
C ASP A 161 11.61 18.23 -15.52
N ARG A 162 12.80 18.77 -15.78
CA ARG A 162 14.03 18.42 -15.05
C ARG A 162 13.91 18.67 -13.55
N ARG A 163 13.10 19.63 -13.12
CA ARG A 163 12.94 19.99 -11.70
C ARG A 163 12.17 18.89 -10.98
N THR A 164 11.04 18.47 -11.54
CA THR A 164 10.19 17.37 -11.05
C THR A 164 11.00 16.09 -10.89
N CYS A 165 11.80 15.72 -11.91
CA CYS A 165 12.66 14.54 -11.86
C CYS A 165 13.75 14.67 -10.77
N ASN A 166 14.39 15.83 -10.67
CA ASN A 166 15.43 16.06 -9.66
C ASN A 166 14.88 16.03 -8.23
N ASP A 167 13.69 16.59 -8.00
CA ASP A 167 13.04 16.61 -6.70
C ASP A 167 12.62 15.20 -6.28
N ALA A 168 12.03 14.42 -7.19
CA ALA A 168 11.72 13.00 -6.96
C ALA A 168 12.99 12.18 -6.61
N LEU A 169 14.07 12.32 -7.39
CA LEU A 169 15.33 11.61 -7.14
C LEU A 169 16.00 12.05 -5.83
N LYS A 170 15.88 13.33 -5.47
CA LYS A 170 16.35 13.85 -4.18
C LYS A 170 15.56 13.22 -3.04
N THR A 171 14.23 13.09 -3.17
CA THR A 171 13.39 12.42 -2.17
C THR A 171 13.73 10.94 -2.04
N ILE A 172 13.98 10.24 -3.15
CA ILE A 172 14.45 8.84 -3.15
C ILE A 172 15.74 8.68 -2.32
N ARG A 173 16.71 9.56 -2.53
CA ARG A 173 18.04 9.49 -1.90
C ARG A 173 18.06 9.93 -0.44
N LYS A 174 17.41 11.07 -0.15
CA LYS A 174 17.59 11.76 1.12
C LYS A 174 16.54 11.36 2.15
N THR A 175 15.33 11.08 1.71
CA THR A 175 14.19 10.90 2.60
C THR A 175 14.02 9.44 2.99
N GLY A 176 13.91 9.18 4.28
CA GLY A 176 13.63 7.86 4.80
C GLY A 176 12.21 7.37 4.55
N MET A 177 12.01 6.06 4.62
CA MET A 177 10.70 5.41 4.53
C MET A 177 9.82 5.69 5.76
N ASP A 178 10.47 6.07 6.86
CA ASP A 178 9.92 6.50 8.15
C ASP A 178 9.29 7.91 8.09
N SER A 179 9.79 8.75 7.18
CA SER A 179 9.41 10.15 7.04
C SER A 179 8.00 10.33 6.48
N LEU A 180 7.14 10.97 7.27
CA LEU A 180 5.83 11.50 6.84
C LEU A 180 5.93 12.44 5.62
N TYR A 181 7.12 13.00 5.35
CA TYR A 181 7.37 13.92 4.25
C TYR A 181 7.57 13.23 2.89
N VAL A 182 7.52 11.88 2.81
CA VAL A 182 7.36 11.17 1.52
C VAL A 182 5.90 11.25 1.06
N LEU A 183 5.45 12.49 1.00
CA LEU A 183 4.17 12.98 0.52
C LEU A 183 4.47 13.92 -0.65
N ASP A 184 5.45 13.50 -1.43
CA ASP A 184 6.00 14.24 -2.54
C ASP A 184 5.22 13.84 -3.79
N LYS A 185 4.38 14.76 -4.26
CA LYS A 185 3.55 14.57 -5.45
C LYS A 185 4.39 14.30 -6.70
N ASP A 186 5.62 14.78 -6.74
CA ASP A 186 6.50 14.64 -7.89
C ASP A 186 7.21 13.29 -7.87
N LEU A 187 7.67 12.82 -6.70
CA LEU A 187 8.01 11.42 -6.51
C LEU A 187 6.84 10.52 -6.93
N MET A 188 5.61 10.92 -6.60
CA MET A 188 4.42 10.15 -6.94
C MET A 188 4.25 9.94 -8.43
N LYS A 189 4.29 11.02 -9.18
CA LYS A 189 4.21 10.97 -10.64
C LYS A 189 5.35 10.14 -11.24
N VAL A 190 6.57 10.31 -10.72
CA VAL A 190 7.77 9.66 -11.24
C VAL A 190 7.73 8.15 -11.07
N LEU A 191 7.41 7.62 -9.88
CA LEU A 191 7.33 6.16 -9.70
C LEU A 191 6.15 5.55 -10.47
N SER A 192 4.98 6.23 -10.50
CA SER A 192 3.84 5.75 -11.31
C SER A 192 4.19 5.68 -12.79
N PHE A 193 4.85 6.72 -13.33
CA PHE A 193 5.32 6.72 -14.71
C PHE A 193 6.30 5.58 -14.97
N SER A 194 7.34 5.44 -14.14
CA SER A 194 8.34 4.37 -14.31
C SER A 194 7.73 2.98 -14.25
N ALA A 195 6.74 2.76 -13.38
CA ALA A 195 6.04 1.48 -13.32
C ALA A 195 5.17 1.23 -14.57
N GLN A 196 4.41 2.23 -15.03
CA GLN A 196 3.58 2.12 -16.23
C GLN A 196 4.40 1.88 -17.48
N ASP A 197 5.46 2.67 -17.67
CA ASP A 197 6.41 2.54 -18.77
C ASP A 197 7.07 1.17 -18.78
N GLY A 198 7.56 0.70 -17.62
CA GLY A 198 8.15 -0.63 -17.49
C GLY A 198 7.16 -1.76 -17.79
N ILE A 199 5.93 -1.70 -17.26
CA ILE A 199 4.91 -2.71 -17.57
C ILE A 199 4.62 -2.74 -19.06
N GLN A 200 4.50 -1.57 -19.70
CA GLN A 200 4.26 -1.48 -21.14
C GLN A 200 5.41 -2.09 -21.93
N GLN A 201 6.67 -1.75 -21.61
CA GLN A 201 7.85 -2.27 -22.31
C GLN A 201 7.99 -3.79 -22.14
N VAL A 202 7.75 -4.31 -20.94
CA VAL A 202 7.83 -5.76 -20.69
C VAL A 202 6.68 -6.50 -21.40
N MET A 203 5.46 -5.97 -21.38
CA MET A 203 4.33 -6.59 -22.10
C MET A 203 4.55 -6.63 -23.61
N GLN A 204 5.28 -5.67 -24.18
CA GLN A 204 5.66 -5.66 -25.61
C GLN A 204 6.66 -6.75 -26.00
N LEU A 205 7.27 -7.46 -25.04
CA LEU A 205 8.04 -8.67 -25.34
C LEU A 205 7.15 -9.75 -25.97
N CYS A 206 5.87 -9.80 -25.61
CA CYS A 206 4.92 -10.72 -26.22
C CYS A 206 4.56 -10.25 -27.63
N GLN A 207 4.90 -11.06 -28.62
CA GLN A 207 4.55 -10.88 -30.02
C GLN A 207 3.31 -11.72 -30.34
N PRO A 208 2.21 -11.12 -30.83
CA PRO A 208 0.98 -11.87 -31.15
C PRO A 208 1.19 -12.99 -32.20
N ALA A 209 2.20 -12.84 -33.06
CA ALA A 209 2.56 -13.83 -34.08
C ALA A 209 3.38 -15.02 -33.53
N ASP A 210 3.90 -14.92 -32.30
CA ASP A 210 4.69 -15.96 -31.65
C ASP A 210 4.26 -16.10 -30.17
N PRO A 211 3.28 -16.95 -29.86
CA PRO A 211 2.84 -17.17 -28.48
C PRO A 211 3.95 -17.63 -27.53
N ALA A 212 5.04 -18.23 -28.02
CA ALA A 212 6.16 -18.63 -27.16
C ALA A 212 6.90 -17.43 -26.56
N SER A 213 6.81 -16.25 -27.20
CA SER A 213 7.36 -14.99 -26.68
C SER A 213 6.72 -14.53 -25.37
N ALA A 214 5.52 -15.03 -25.00
CA ALA A 214 4.93 -14.79 -23.69
C ALA A 214 5.80 -15.35 -22.54
N THR A 215 6.62 -16.37 -22.82
CA THR A 215 7.61 -16.92 -21.89
C THR A 215 8.65 -15.87 -21.48
N ALA A 216 8.99 -14.92 -22.35
CA ALA A 216 9.93 -13.84 -22.04
C ALA A 216 9.43 -12.93 -20.90
N ILE A 217 8.11 -12.75 -20.77
CA ILE A 217 7.51 -11.98 -19.66
C ILE A 217 7.69 -12.72 -18.33
N ILE A 218 7.48 -14.05 -18.35
CA ILE A 218 7.67 -14.92 -17.18
C ILE A 218 9.14 -14.96 -16.77
N GLU A 219 10.04 -15.09 -17.75
CA GLU A 219 11.48 -15.07 -17.50
C GLU A 219 11.95 -13.72 -16.94
N TYR A 220 11.51 -12.61 -17.54
CA TYR A 220 11.75 -11.27 -17.00
C TYR A 220 11.31 -11.18 -15.53
N ALA A 221 10.09 -11.64 -15.21
CA ALA A 221 9.56 -11.58 -13.87
C ALA A 221 10.40 -12.41 -12.88
N LEU A 222 10.80 -13.61 -13.28
CA LEU A 222 11.66 -14.49 -12.48
C LEU A 222 13.03 -13.84 -12.21
N GLN A 223 13.67 -13.26 -13.23
CA GLN A 223 14.97 -12.63 -13.08
C GLN A 223 14.90 -11.37 -12.21
N LEU A 224 13.86 -10.54 -12.34
CA LEU A 224 13.69 -9.38 -11.46
C LEU A 224 13.36 -9.79 -10.01
N TYR A 225 12.62 -10.88 -9.76
CA TYR A 225 12.46 -11.40 -8.39
C TYR A 225 13.79 -11.88 -7.79
N ARG A 226 14.66 -12.52 -8.59
CA ARG A 226 16.01 -12.89 -8.16
C ARG A 226 16.87 -11.67 -7.85
N GLU A 227 16.77 -10.62 -8.67
CA GLU A 227 17.41 -9.33 -8.39
C GLU A 227 16.88 -8.71 -7.08
N CYS A 228 15.56 -8.72 -6.85
CA CYS A 228 14.96 -8.27 -5.58
C CYS A 228 15.51 -9.04 -4.37
N ARG A 229 15.64 -10.36 -4.49
CA ARG A 229 16.19 -11.21 -3.42
C ARG A 229 17.65 -10.86 -3.15
N LYS A 230 18.46 -10.69 -4.20
CA LYS A 230 19.85 -10.26 -4.07
C LYS A 230 19.96 -8.88 -3.40
N ASP A 231 19.11 -7.94 -3.80
CA ASP A 231 19.05 -6.61 -3.17
C ASP A 231 18.66 -6.69 -1.70
N ALA A 232 17.73 -7.58 -1.33
CA ALA A 232 17.34 -7.82 0.06
C ALA A 232 18.46 -8.50 0.88
N ASP A 233 19.19 -9.44 0.30
CA ASP A 233 20.36 -10.07 0.91
C ASP A 233 21.50 -9.04 1.10
N ASP A 234 21.80 -8.24 0.08
CA ASP A 234 22.75 -7.13 0.15
C ASP A 234 22.33 -6.13 1.22
N PHE A 235 21.03 -5.87 1.35
CA PHE A 235 20.49 -5.02 2.41
C PHE A 235 20.76 -5.62 3.80
N ALA A 236 20.39 -6.88 4.02
CA ALA A 236 20.52 -7.55 5.31
C ALA A 236 21.99 -7.67 5.77
N ASN A 237 22.91 -7.92 4.83
CA ASN A 237 24.32 -8.15 5.13
C ASN A 237 25.13 -6.87 5.35
N ASN A 238 24.71 -5.72 4.79
CA ASN A 238 25.54 -4.52 4.73
C ASN A 238 25.02 -3.33 5.55
N PHE A 239 23.84 -3.42 6.18
CA PHE A 239 23.29 -2.29 6.94
C PHE A 239 22.88 -2.69 8.36
N SER A 240 23.52 -2.08 9.36
CA SER A 240 23.09 -2.18 10.76
C SER A 240 21.85 -1.30 11.03
N VAL A 241 21.15 -1.52 12.16
CA VAL A 241 19.99 -0.70 12.55
C VAL A 241 20.37 0.80 12.68
N SER A 242 21.62 1.11 13.03
CA SER A 242 22.14 2.48 13.19
C SER A 242 22.55 3.16 11.88
N ASP A 243 22.80 2.42 10.80
CA ASP A 243 23.33 2.98 9.54
C ASP A 243 22.21 3.33 8.56
N TYR A 244 21.62 4.53 8.70
CA TYR A 244 20.55 5.01 7.80
C TYR A 244 21.05 5.97 6.71
N ASN A 245 21.98 5.49 5.88
CA ASN A 245 22.63 6.25 4.80
C ASN A 245 21.82 6.26 3.48
N GLU A 246 22.29 7.01 2.49
CA GLU A 246 21.62 7.15 1.18
C GLU A 246 21.47 5.81 0.44
N LYS A 247 22.52 4.99 0.38
CA LYS A 247 22.50 3.69 -0.31
C LYS A 247 21.38 2.81 0.23
N ARG A 248 21.25 2.75 1.56
CA ARG A 248 20.19 2.02 2.25
C ARG A 248 18.80 2.52 1.86
N LYS A 249 18.57 3.84 1.92
CA LYS A 249 17.28 4.47 1.60
C LYS A 249 16.83 4.21 0.17
N VAL A 250 17.77 4.17 -0.76
CA VAL A 250 17.52 3.87 -2.18
C VAL A 250 17.14 2.40 -2.34
N LEU A 251 17.92 1.49 -1.73
CA LEU A 251 17.71 0.05 -1.84
C LEU A 251 16.36 -0.38 -1.26
N GLU A 252 15.95 0.17 -0.12
CA GLU A 252 14.61 -0.07 0.48
C GLU A 252 13.47 0.30 -0.48
N LYS A 253 13.59 1.46 -1.14
CA LYS A 253 12.57 1.93 -2.09
C LYS A 253 12.57 1.09 -3.36
N LYS A 254 13.75 0.68 -3.84
CA LYS A 254 13.90 -0.18 -5.01
C LYS A 254 13.25 -1.54 -4.79
N ILE A 255 13.60 -2.24 -3.71
CA ILE A 255 13.03 -3.55 -3.34
C ILE A 255 11.49 -3.48 -3.28
N ALA A 256 10.97 -2.47 -2.58
CA ALA A 256 9.53 -2.31 -2.44
C ALA A 256 8.84 -1.94 -3.77
N PHE A 257 9.48 -1.10 -4.59
CA PHE A 257 9.00 -0.76 -5.93
C PHE A 257 8.95 -2.00 -6.83
N ASP A 258 10.06 -2.71 -6.96
CA ASP A 258 10.19 -3.88 -7.86
C ASP A 258 9.20 -4.98 -7.47
N THR A 259 8.98 -5.21 -6.17
CA THR A 259 8.01 -6.20 -5.69
C THR A 259 6.57 -5.89 -6.09
N VAL A 260 6.15 -4.62 -6.00
CA VAL A 260 4.80 -4.26 -6.45
C VAL A 260 4.72 -4.16 -7.97
N PHE A 261 5.78 -3.70 -8.63
CA PHE A 261 5.88 -3.70 -10.08
C PHE A 261 5.64 -5.11 -10.63
N LEU A 262 6.33 -6.11 -10.10
CA LEU A 262 6.16 -7.52 -10.47
C LEU A 262 4.76 -8.06 -10.18
N TYR A 263 4.18 -7.69 -9.02
CA TYR A 263 2.79 -8.05 -8.73
C TYR A 263 1.82 -7.50 -9.79
N VAL A 264 1.96 -6.23 -10.17
CA VAL A 264 1.09 -5.59 -11.18
C VAL A 264 1.33 -6.24 -12.54
N LEU A 265 2.59 -6.40 -12.96
CA LEU A 265 2.97 -7.02 -14.23
C LEU A 265 2.35 -8.41 -14.37
N LEU A 266 2.59 -9.32 -13.41
CA LEU A 266 2.09 -10.69 -13.49
C LEU A 266 0.57 -10.76 -13.39
N THR A 267 -0.07 -9.88 -12.61
CA THR A 267 -1.53 -9.83 -12.56
C THR A 267 -2.11 -9.38 -13.89
N ASP A 268 -1.56 -8.33 -14.51
CA ASP A 268 -1.99 -7.83 -15.81
C ASP A 268 -1.77 -8.89 -16.90
N PHE A 269 -0.64 -9.59 -16.86
CA PHE A 269 -0.33 -10.70 -17.77
C PHE A 269 -1.37 -11.83 -17.64
N CYS A 270 -1.66 -12.26 -16.42
CA CYS A 270 -2.65 -13.31 -16.16
C CYS A 270 -4.08 -12.87 -16.52
N ASP A 271 -4.44 -11.60 -16.27
CA ASP A 271 -5.75 -11.04 -16.59
C ASP A 271 -5.94 -10.86 -18.11
N ALA A 272 -4.86 -10.64 -18.85
CA ALA A 272 -4.82 -10.74 -20.31
C ALA A 272 -4.83 -12.18 -20.84
N ALA A 273 -5.14 -13.17 -19.98
CA ALA A 273 -5.11 -14.59 -20.26
C ALA A 273 -3.78 -15.07 -20.85
N GLY A 274 -2.66 -14.43 -20.45
CA GLY A 274 -1.33 -14.70 -20.97
C GLY A 274 -1.26 -14.62 -22.48
N PHE A 275 -2.08 -13.75 -23.09
CA PHE A 275 -2.21 -13.57 -24.54
C PHE A 275 -2.57 -14.85 -25.31
N GLY A 276 -3.19 -15.82 -24.65
CA GLY A 276 -3.55 -17.12 -25.23
C GLY A 276 -2.39 -18.13 -25.31
N ALA A 277 -1.20 -17.78 -24.81
CA ALA A 277 -0.05 -18.67 -24.80
C ALA A 277 -0.15 -19.80 -23.76
N PHE A 278 -0.90 -19.57 -22.68
CA PHE A 278 -1.05 -20.51 -21.57
C PHE A 278 -2.52 -20.69 -21.21
N ASP A 279 -2.88 -21.90 -20.79
CA ASP A 279 -4.23 -22.15 -20.29
C ASP A 279 -4.49 -21.46 -18.94
N LYS A 280 -5.77 -21.27 -18.60
CA LYS A 280 -6.18 -20.59 -17.36
C LYS A 280 -5.70 -21.32 -16.10
N LYS A 281 -5.60 -22.65 -16.12
CA LYS A 281 -5.15 -23.44 -14.97
C LYS A 281 -3.67 -23.16 -14.70
N ALA A 282 -2.84 -23.12 -15.74
CA ALA A 282 -1.44 -22.75 -15.66
C ALA A 282 -1.29 -21.32 -15.12
N LEU A 283 -1.96 -20.34 -15.72
CA LEU A 283 -1.87 -18.93 -15.29
C LEU A 283 -2.28 -18.71 -13.84
N ASN A 284 -3.25 -19.48 -13.33
CA ASN A 284 -3.66 -19.40 -11.92
C ASN A 284 -2.55 -19.82 -10.94
N THR A 285 -1.54 -20.61 -11.38
CA THR A 285 -0.44 -21.03 -10.51
C THR A 285 0.60 -19.93 -10.26
N ILE A 286 0.71 -18.97 -11.19
CA ILE A 286 1.65 -17.85 -11.11
C ILE A 286 0.97 -16.50 -10.83
N LYS A 287 -0.35 -16.46 -10.79
CA LYS A 287 -1.09 -15.23 -10.47
C LYS A 287 -0.76 -14.82 -9.04
N PRO A 288 -0.07 -13.68 -8.85
CA PRO A 288 0.48 -13.35 -7.54
C PRO A 288 -0.63 -12.91 -6.58
N VAL A 289 -0.50 -13.30 -5.31
CA VAL A 289 -1.31 -12.72 -4.24
C VAL A 289 -0.77 -11.32 -3.96
N ARG A 290 -1.64 -10.35 -3.72
CA ARG A 290 -1.19 -8.99 -3.43
C ARG A 290 -0.21 -8.94 -2.23
N PRO A 291 0.97 -8.32 -2.37
CA PRO A 291 1.99 -8.32 -1.31
C PRO A 291 1.47 -7.82 0.05
N THR A 292 0.65 -6.77 0.05
CA THR A 292 0.04 -6.24 1.28
C THR A 292 -0.95 -7.23 1.94
N LEU A 293 -1.68 -8.03 1.16
CA LEU A 293 -2.60 -9.04 1.70
C LEU A 293 -1.85 -10.24 2.27
N SER A 294 -0.83 -10.71 1.55
CA SER A 294 0.05 -11.78 2.04
C SER A 294 0.63 -11.40 3.40
N TYR A 295 1.20 -10.19 3.48
CA TYR A 295 1.73 -9.64 4.72
C TYR A 295 0.69 -9.59 5.84
N ILE A 296 -0.48 -8.99 5.58
CA ILE A 296 -1.54 -8.78 6.56
C ILE A 296 -2.11 -10.09 7.09
N LYS A 297 -2.36 -11.07 6.21
CA LYS A 297 -2.83 -12.40 6.60
C LYS A 297 -1.87 -13.05 7.59
N ASN A 298 -0.57 -13.04 7.27
CA ASN A 298 0.47 -13.61 8.13
C ASN A 298 0.66 -12.82 9.42
N ARG A 299 0.40 -11.51 9.38
CA ARG A 299 0.66 -10.60 10.50
C ARG A 299 -0.45 -10.58 11.55
N PHE A 300 -1.70 -10.56 11.11
CA PHE A 300 -2.87 -10.41 11.99
C PHE A 300 -3.54 -11.74 12.35
N GLY A 301 -3.22 -12.85 11.68
CA GLY A 301 -3.87 -14.14 11.96
C GLY A 301 -5.39 -14.14 11.74
N LEU A 302 -5.90 -13.17 10.96
CA LEU A 302 -7.31 -12.99 10.61
C LEU A 302 -7.49 -13.10 9.09
N SER A 303 -8.71 -13.37 8.65
CA SER A 303 -9.05 -13.26 7.23
C SER A 303 -8.86 -11.81 6.76
N SER A 304 -8.50 -11.63 5.48
CA SER A 304 -8.31 -10.30 4.88
C SER A 304 -9.56 -9.41 5.02
N ASP A 305 -10.74 -10.02 4.95
CA ASP A 305 -12.02 -9.32 5.00
C ASP A 305 -12.31 -8.81 6.42
N ASN A 306 -12.00 -9.61 7.45
CA ASN A 306 -12.13 -9.20 8.85
C ASN A 306 -11.16 -8.05 9.16
N VAL A 307 -9.90 -8.17 8.72
CA VAL A 307 -8.90 -7.10 8.92
C VAL A 307 -9.35 -5.82 8.20
N LEU A 308 -9.86 -5.92 6.98
CA LEU A 308 -10.35 -4.77 6.22
C LEU A 308 -11.54 -4.10 6.91
N SER A 309 -12.48 -4.89 7.43
CA SER A 309 -13.64 -4.37 8.17
C SER A 309 -13.18 -3.56 9.39
N LEU A 310 -12.28 -4.10 10.19
CA LEU A 310 -11.71 -3.42 11.36
C LEU A 310 -10.96 -2.13 10.98
N GLN A 311 -10.13 -2.19 9.93
CA GLN A 311 -9.39 -1.02 9.43
C GLN A 311 -10.34 0.10 8.96
N LYS A 312 -11.38 -0.26 8.19
CA LYS A 312 -12.40 0.70 7.73
C LYS A 312 -13.11 1.35 8.91
N ASN A 313 -13.53 0.57 9.91
CA ASN A 313 -14.18 1.11 11.11
C ASN A 313 -13.28 2.10 11.86
N ILE A 314 -11.98 1.84 11.97
CA ILE A 314 -11.02 2.78 12.59
C ILE A 314 -10.96 4.10 11.81
N VAL A 315 -10.83 4.03 10.48
CA VAL A 315 -10.74 5.22 9.62
C VAL A 315 -12.05 6.02 9.64
N VAL A 316 -13.21 5.35 9.57
CA VAL A 316 -14.53 5.99 9.68
C VAL A 316 -14.65 6.72 11.01
N LYS A 317 -14.34 6.07 12.15
CA LYS A 317 -14.36 6.74 13.47
C LYS A 317 -13.47 7.98 13.52
N ALA A 318 -12.27 7.92 12.93
CA ALA A 318 -11.37 9.06 12.85
C ALA A 318 -11.97 10.24 12.06
N VAL A 319 -12.58 9.95 10.91
CA VAL A 319 -13.28 10.96 10.09
C VAL A 319 -14.50 11.53 10.82
N LEU A 320 -15.34 10.69 11.43
CA LEU A 320 -16.50 11.13 12.20
C LEU A 320 -16.08 12.10 13.31
N TYR A 321 -15.05 11.74 14.07
CA TYR A 321 -14.51 12.60 15.12
C TYR A 321 -14.02 13.95 14.57
N ALA A 322 -13.24 13.93 13.48
CA ALA A 322 -12.68 15.12 12.88
C ALA A 322 -13.77 16.06 12.32
N VAL A 323 -14.74 15.52 11.59
CA VAL A 323 -15.85 16.32 11.03
C VAL A 323 -16.70 16.93 12.14
N LEU A 324 -17.06 16.16 13.19
CA LEU A 324 -17.81 16.69 14.33
C LEU A 324 -17.03 17.76 15.08
N LYS A 325 -15.70 17.62 15.22
CA LYS A 325 -14.84 18.64 15.83
C LYS A 325 -14.79 19.92 15.01
N ARG A 326 -14.62 19.82 13.69
CA ARG A 326 -14.66 20.98 12.78
C ARG A 326 -16.01 21.67 12.88
N MET A 327 -17.10 20.91 12.78
CA MET A 327 -18.45 21.45 12.87
C MET A 327 -18.66 22.16 14.21
N GLN A 328 -18.29 21.56 15.36
CA GLN A 328 -18.40 22.21 16.66
C GLN A 328 -17.61 23.53 16.78
N ALA A 329 -16.48 23.65 16.09
CA ALA A 329 -15.68 24.88 16.09
C ALA A 329 -16.31 26.00 15.23
N ASP A 330 -17.10 25.64 14.22
CA ASP A 330 -17.81 26.57 13.33
C ASP A 330 -19.18 26.95 13.93
N SER A 331 -19.18 27.68 15.06
CA SER A 331 -20.37 28.07 15.85
C SER A 331 -21.44 28.90 15.12
N SER A 332 -21.29 29.09 13.81
CA SER A 332 -22.10 29.96 12.96
C SER A 332 -23.44 29.35 12.54
N THR A 333 -23.67 28.05 12.76
CA THR A 333 -24.80 27.36 12.09
C THR A 333 -25.40 26.20 12.88
N GLN A 334 -26.71 26.02 12.73
CA GLN A 334 -27.47 24.88 13.24
C GLN A 334 -27.03 23.59 12.50
N TYR A 335 -26.78 22.51 13.23
CA TYR A 335 -26.33 21.24 12.64
C TYR A 335 -27.48 20.23 12.59
N THR A 336 -27.56 19.56 11.44
CA THR A 336 -28.48 18.46 11.23
C THR A 336 -27.70 17.23 10.81
N ARG A 337 -28.23 16.05 11.10
CA ARG A 337 -27.66 14.77 10.63
C ARG A 337 -27.51 14.73 9.10
N LEU A 338 -28.45 15.32 8.37
CA LEU A 338 -28.36 15.48 6.92
C LEU A 338 -27.14 16.32 6.50
N ARG A 339 -26.88 17.44 7.18
CA ARG A 339 -25.70 18.26 6.90
C ARG A 339 -24.40 17.54 7.24
N PHE A 340 -24.37 16.83 8.37
CA PHE A 340 -23.22 16.00 8.74
C PHE A 340 -22.88 14.97 7.66
N LEU A 341 -23.88 14.25 7.16
CA LEU A 341 -23.69 13.30 6.06
C LEU A 341 -23.23 14.02 4.77
N ARG A 342 -23.79 15.19 4.44
CA ARG A 342 -23.34 15.99 3.29
C ARG A 342 -21.87 16.45 3.40
N GLU A 343 -21.41 16.82 4.59
CA GLU A 343 -20.00 17.17 4.83
C GLU A 343 -19.08 15.97 4.58
N ILE A 344 -19.49 14.79 5.03
CA ILE A 344 -18.77 13.54 4.78
C ILE A 344 -18.77 13.20 3.29
N ASP A 345 -19.92 13.32 2.64
CA ASP A 345 -20.08 13.04 1.20
C ASP A 345 -19.23 13.97 0.35
N LYS A 346 -19.09 15.23 0.75
CA LYS A 346 -18.32 16.24 0.00
C LYS A 346 -16.81 16.02 0.09
N HIS A 347 -16.30 15.64 1.27
CA HIS A 347 -14.86 15.68 1.57
C HIS A 347 -14.24 14.30 1.86
N TYR A 348 -15.07 13.28 2.09
CA TYR A 348 -14.62 11.94 2.50
C TYR A 348 -15.38 10.84 1.76
N ALA A 349 -15.88 11.13 0.55
CA ALA A 349 -16.51 10.14 -0.32
C ALA A 349 -15.62 8.92 -0.63
N TRP A 350 -14.31 9.07 -0.45
CA TRP A 350 -13.33 7.99 -0.61
C TRP A 350 -13.43 6.90 0.47
N LEU A 351 -14.13 7.11 1.60
CA LEU A 351 -14.38 6.07 2.60
C LEU A 351 -15.12 4.88 2.01
N ASP A 352 -16.13 5.17 1.19
CA ASP A 352 -16.88 4.18 0.42
C ASP A 352 -17.51 4.87 -0.79
N ALA A 353 -17.26 4.35 -1.99
CA ALA A 353 -17.81 4.94 -3.22
C ALA A 353 -19.35 4.83 -3.31
N ASN A 354 -19.98 3.93 -2.55
CA ASN A 354 -21.43 3.81 -2.48
C ASN A 354 -21.96 4.68 -1.33
N THR A 355 -22.58 5.81 -1.68
CA THR A 355 -23.14 6.78 -0.72
C THR A 355 -24.18 6.16 0.20
N SER A 356 -25.10 5.33 -0.31
CA SER A 356 -26.15 4.73 0.51
C SER A 356 -25.56 3.80 1.58
N ARG A 357 -24.62 2.93 1.19
CA ARG A 357 -23.92 2.04 2.12
C ARG A 357 -23.10 2.83 3.14
N ARG A 358 -22.37 3.85 2.70
CA ARG A 358 -21.60 4.75 3.57
C ARG A 358 -22.50 5.38 4.64
N ASN A 359 -23.64 5.93 4.23
CA ASN A 359 -24.55 6.62 5.14
C ASN A 359 -25.21 5.64 6.12
N GLU A 360 -25.53 4.43 5.67
CA GLU A 360 -26.02 3.37 6.55
C GLU A 360 -24.98 2.99 7.62
N ASP A 361 -23.72 2.79 7.23
CA ASP A 361 -22.63 2.45 8.16
C ASP A 361 -22.37 3.57 9.18
N ILE A 362 -22.39 4.82 8.73
CA ILE A 362 -22.24 6.00 9.60
C ILE A 362 -23.40 6.07 10.59
N ASN A 363 -24.63 5.90 10.11
CA ASN A 363 -25.81 5.95 10.97
C ASN A 363 -25.78 4.85 12.03
N LYS A 364 -25.44 3.61 11.65
CA LYS A 364 -25.25 2.51 12.60
C LYS A 364 -24.21 2.84 13.67
N LEU A 365 -23.10 3.48 13.30
CA LEU A 365 -22.07 3.90 14.26
C LEU A 365 -22.55 4.99 15.21
N ILE A 366 -23.35 5.96 14.73
CA ILE A 366 -23.93 7.03 15.56
C ILE A 366 -24.94 6.45 16.55
N ASP A 367 -25.82 5.57 16.06
CA ASP A 367 -26.96 5.06 16.83
C ASP A 367 -26.55 3.91 17.78
N SER A 368 -25.38 3.31 17.58
CA SER A 368 -24.90 2.23 18.43
C SER A 368 -24.42 2.74 19.78
N ASP A 369 -24.96 2.16 20.86
CA ASP A 369 -24.48 2.41 22.22
C ASP A 369 -23.18 1.66 22.54
N THR A 370 -22.91 0.58 21.81
CA THR A 370 -21.67 -0.20 21.92
C THR A 370 -20.77 0.06 20.73
N HIS A 371 -19.58 0.56 20.99
CA HIS A 371 -18.59 0.70 19.94
C HIS A 371 -17.48 -0.34 20.12
N GLU A 372 -17.28 -1.17 19.09
CA GLU A 372 -16.24 -2.20 19.11
C GLU A 372 -14.85 -1.57 19.24
N HIS A 373 -13.99 -2.12 20.08
CA HIS A 373 -12.60 -1.66 20.21
C HIS A 373 -11.75 -2.24 19.08
N CYS A 374 -11.85 -1.67 17.88
CA CYS A 374 -11.26 -2.23 16.66
C CYS A 374 -9.73 -2.27 16.70
N ILE A 375 -9.05 -1.28 17.30
CA ILE A 375 -7.59 -1.28 17.45
C ILE A 375 -7.13 -2.47 18.31
N LYS A 376 -7.81 -2.73 19.43
CA LYS A 376 -7.53 -3.90 20.27
C LYS A 376 -7.94 -5.21 19.62
N ALA A 377 -9.03 -5.25 18.84
CA ALA A 377 -9.39 -6.45 18.07
C ALA A 377 -8.30 -6.81 17.05
N LEU A 378 -7.70 -5.80 16.39
CA LEU A 378 -6.52 -6.00 15.55
C LEU A 378 -5.26 -6.43 16.36
N TRP A 379 -5.18 -6.11 17.66
CA TRP A 379 -4.06 -6.50 18.51
C TRP A 379 -4.17 -7.88 19.15
N ASN A 380 -5.37 -8.26 19.58
CA ASN A 380 -5.60 -9.44 20.43
C ASN A 380 -5.28 -10.77 19.73
N VAL A 381 -4.98 -10.77 18.43
CA VAL A 381 -4.73 -11.98 17.63
C VAL A 381 -3.25 -12.35 17.57
N ARG A 382 -2.45 -11.94 18.56
CA ARG A 382 -1.03 -12.30 18.60
C ARG A 382 -0.77 -13.58 19.40
N THR A 383 -0.72 -14.69 18.68
CA THR A 383 -0.01 -15.90 19.06
C THR A 383 1.43 -15.87 18.50
N SER A 384 2.41 -16.02 19.40
CA SER A 384 3.58 -16.92 19.22
C SER A 384 4.82 -16.51 18.41
N VAL A 385 5.15 -15.22 18.20
CA VAL A 385 6.48 -14.86 17.62
C VAL A 385 7.17 -13.72 18.39
N GLU A 386 6.86 -13.52 19.66
CA GLU A 386 7.73 -12.76 20.58
C GLU A 386 8.71 -13.70 21.32
N LEU A 387 8.56 -15.01 21.16
CA LEU A 387 9.38 -16.03 21.81
C LEU A 387 10.65 -16.42 21.02
N PHE A 388 10.88 -15.90 19.81
CA PHE A 388 12.03 -16.27 18.98
C PHE A 388 13.16 -15.21 18.94
N THR A 389 13.14 -14.22 19.84
CA THR A 389 14.21 -13.20 19.93
C THR A 389 14.77 -13.01 21.34
N VAL A 390 14.57 -13.99 22.22
CA VAL A 390 15.39 -14.15 23.44
C VAL A 390 15.91 -15.57 23.44
N GLY A 391 17.01 -15.78 22.72
CA GLY A 391 17.74 -17.03 22.60
C GLY A 391 19.12 -16.72 22.03
#